data_AF-A0A7S0PIH3-F1
#
_entry.id   AF-A0A7S0PIH3-F1
#
_cell.length_a   1.000
_cell.length_b   1.000
_cell.length_c   1.000
_cell.angle_alpha   90.00
_cell.angle_beta   90.00
_cell.angle_gamma   90.00
#
_symmetry.space_group_name_H-M   'P 1'
#
loop_
_entity.id
_entity.type
_entity.pdbx_description
1 polymer ?
#
loop_
_entity_poly.entity_id
_entity_poly.type
_entity_poly.pdbx_seq_one_letter_code
_entity_poly.pdbx_strand_id
1 'polypeptide(L)'
;DGQSSRADAGGGGAAASGGTGSLPATPDGLGSAPRLRLKCRFEGGIRAVAVTASSSLRVLLRRLEEDYGFAVRLEYRDADGDSIMLASQNDLQELVDHHVAYGKAVAYVNVVRQAVAAEEQA
;
A
#
# COMPACT_ATOMS: atom_id res chain seq x y z
N ASP A 1 -37.09 -25.22 46.29
CA ASP A 1 -35.89 -24.53 46.80
C ASP A 1 -35.18 -23.80 45.70
N GLY A 2 -35.07 -22.48 45.65
CA GLY A 2 -35.39 -21.37 46.55
C GLY A 2 -34.69 -20.18 45.88
N GLN A 3 -35.39 -19.36 45.10
CA GLN A 3 -35.99 -18.10 45.57
C GLN A 3 -35.26 -17.46 46.76
N SER A 4 -34.71 -16.27 46.46
CA SER A 4 -34.87 -15.02 47.20
C SER A 4 -33.54 -14.33 47.52
N SER A 5 -33.21 -13.28 46.77
CA SER A 5 -33.66 -11.90 46.97
C SER A 5 -32.70 -11.14 47.87
N ARG A 6 -32.08 -10.09 47.34
CA ARG A 6 -31.93 -8.82 48.07
C ARG A 6 -31.73 -7.68 47.07
N ALA A 7 -32.73 -6.82 47.06
CA ALA A 7 -32.74 -5.51 46.46
C ALA A 7 -31.72 -4.60 47.17
N ASP A 8 -31.16 -3.66 46.43
CA ASP A 8 -30.98 -2.32 46.96
C ASP A 8 -31.13 -1.30 45.84
N ALA A 9 -31.97 -0.31 46.13
CA ALA A 9 -32.32 0.80 45.27
C ALA A 9 -31.45 1.99 45.65
N GLY A 10 -31.02 2.79 44.68
CA GLY A 10 -30.58 4.13 45.01
C GLY A 10 -29.77 4.82 43.93
N GLY A 11 -30.19 6.04 43.61
CA GLY A 11 -29.27 7.07 43.16
C GLY A 11 -29.43 7.52 41.71
N GLY A 12 -30.55 8.16 41.42
CA GLY A 12 -30.56 9.17 40.36
C GLY A 12 -29.63 10.33 40.75
N GLY A 13 -28.71 10.67 39.87
CA GLY A 13 -27.78 11.79 40.02
C GLY A 13 -27.38 12.30 38.65
N ALA A 14 -28.16 13.26 38.15
CA ALA A 14 -27.82 14.08 37.00
C ALA A 14 -26.80 15.16 37.41
N ALA A 15 -25.74 15.33 36.61
CA ALA A 15 -25.01 16.58 36.32
C ALA A 15 -23.66 16.18 35.71
N ALA A 16 -23.50 16.33 34.40
CA ALA A 16 -22.93 17.52 33.76
C ALA A 16 -21.40 17.42 33.60
N SER A 17 -21.01 17.32 32.33
CA SER A 17 -20.04 18.22 31.72
C SER A 17 -18.67 18.32 32.41
N GLY A 18 -17.75 17.44 32.05
CA GLY A 18 -16.32 17.62 32.28
C GLY A 18 -15.57 17.02 31.11
N GLY A 19 -15.13 17.89 30.19
CA GLY A 19 -14.62 17.54 28.89
C GLY A 19 -13.65 16.36 28.90
N THR A 20 -13.93 15.39 28.03
CA THR A 20 -12.89 14.61 27.40
C THR A 20 -11.89 15.60 26.83
N GLY A 21 -10.82 15.85 27.58
CA GLY A 21 -9.61 16.49 27.10
C GLY A 21 -9.11 15.61 25.98
N SER A 22 -9.62 15.93 24.79
CA SER A 22 -9.16 15.45 23.51
C SER A 22 -7.66 15.45 23.58
N LEU A 23 -7.10 14.24 23.40
CA LEU A 23 -5.83 14.07 22.73
C LEU A 23 -5.66 15.23 21.75
N PRO A 24 -4.52 15.93 21.71
CA PRO A 24 -4.25 16.76 20.56
C PRO A 24 -4.24 15.80 19.36
N ALA A 25 -5.37 15.74 18.63
CA ALA A 25 -5.37 15.45 17.23
C ALA A 25 -4.54 16.58 16.63
N THR A 26 -3.22 16.36 16.62
CA THR A 26 -2.29 17.13 15.81
C THR A 26 -2.94 17.30 14.46
N PRO A 27 -3.13 18.53 13.96
CA PRO A 27 -3.75 18.74 12.67
C PRO A 27 -3.08 17.84 11.65
N ASP A 28 -3.91 16.95 11.11
CA ASP A 28 -3.71 16.13 9.93
C ASP A 28 -2.99 16.96 8.87
N GLY A 29 -1.71 16.65 8.66
CA GLY A 29 -0.79 17.54 7.94
C GLY A 29 0.68 17.14 8.02
N LEU A 30 1.03 16.04 8.72
CA LEU A 30 2.29 15.36 8.43
C LEU A 30 2.13 14.69 7.07
N GLY A 31 2.87 15.18 6.08
CA GLY A 31 2.93 14.63 4.73
C GLY A 31 2.93 13.09 4.77
N SER A 32 1.76 12.51 4.54
CA SER A 32 1.62 11.07 4.43
C SER A 32 2.33 10.74 3.13
N ALA A 33 3.60 10.32 3.26
CA ALA A 33 4.48 10.10 2.13
C ALA A 33 3.68 9.32 1.08
N PRO A 34 3.53 9.88 -0.13
CA PRO A 34 2.52 9.41 -1.06
C PRO A 34 2.59 7.89 -1.22
N ARG A 35 1.52 7.21 -0.83
CA ARG A 35 1.43 5.75 -0.81
C ARG A 35 0.67 5.29 -2.04
N LEU A 36 1.37 4.72 -3.00
CA LEU A 36 0.81 4.09 -4.18
C LEU A 36 0.73 2.57 -3.95
N ARG A 37 -0.40 1.94 -4.29
CA ARG A 37 -0.51 0.47 -4.31
C ARG A 37 -0.27 -0.01 -5.74
N LEU A 38 0.87 -0.65 -5.97
CA LEU A 38 1.15 -1.38 -7.20
C LEU A 38 0.43 -2.71 -7.18
N LYS A 39 -0.56 -2.88 -8.04
CA LYS A 39 -1.20 -4.18 -8.31
C LYS A 39 -0.41 -4.87 -9.40
N CYS A 40 0.49 -5.74 -8.98
CA CYS A 40 1.28 -6.63 -9.81
C CYS A 40 0.43 -7.80 -10.30
N ARG A 41 0.09 -7.84 -11.59
CA ARG A 41 -0.68 -8.93 -12.21
C ARG A 41 0.29 -9.92 -12.88
N PHE A 42 0.18 -11.20 -12.52
CA PHE A 42 1.00 -12.29 -13.07
C PHE A 42 0.21 -13.59 -13.16
N GLU A 43 0.19 -14.27 -14.31
CA GLU A 43 -0.43 -15.60 -14.53
C GLU A 43 -1.83 -15.81 -13.91
N GLY A 44 -2.66 -14.76 -13.91
CA GLY A 44 -4.02 -14.79 -13.34
C GLY A 44 -4.10 -14.45 -11.85
N GLY A 45 -2.96 -14.32 -11.16
CA GLY A 45 -2.84 -13.76 -9.81
C GLY A 45 -2.64 -12.25 -9.83
N ILE A 46 -3.13 -11.58 -8.79
CA ILE A 46 -2.88 -10.15 -8.54
C ILE A 46 -2.28 -10.01 -7.15
N ARG A 47 -1.10 -9.41 -7.07
CA ARG A 47 -0.40 -9.11 -5.83
C ARG A 47 -0.30 -7.60 -5.64
N ALA A 48 -0.82 -7.10 -4.53
CA ALA A 48 -0.78 -5.66 -4.24
C ALA A 48 0.41 -5.35 -3.33
N VAL A 49 1.36 -4.56 -3.82
CA VAL A 49 2.52 -4.07 -3.06
C VAL A 49 2.33 -2.59 -2.79
N ALA A 50 2.39 -2.20 -1.51
CA ALA A 50 2.40 -0.80 -1.13
C ALA A 50 3.79 -0.23 -1.39
N VAL A 51 3.86 0.81 -2.20
CA VAL A 51 5.08 1.54 -2.52
C VAL A 51 4.92 3.01 -2.17
N THR A 52 6.02 3.61 -1.78
CA THR A 52 6.12 5.03 -1.44
C THR A 52 7.13 5.69 -2.36
N ALA A 53 7.15 7.03 -2.42
CA ALA A 53 8.21 7.76 -3.12
C ALA A 53 9.63 7.42 -2.62
N SER A 54 9.76 6.93 -1.38
CA SER A 54 11.03 6.49 -0.79
C SER A 54 11.35 5.01 -1.07
N SER A 55 10.44 4.28 -1.73
CA SER A 55 10.63 2.86 -2.01
C SER A 55 11.57 2.67 -3.19
N SER A 56 12.54 1.77 -3.04
CA SER A 56 13.50 1.46 -4.11
C SER A 56 12.96 0.36 -5.03
N LEU A 57 13.00 0.59 -6.34
CA LEU A 57 12.63 -0.40 -7.36
C LEU A 57 13.38 -1.71 -7.18
N ARG A 58 14.69 -1.64 -6.88
CA ARG A 58 15.51 -2.83 -6.63
C ARG A 58 14.99 -3.70 -5.49
N VAL A 59 14.46 -3.09 -4.42
CA VAL A 59 13.91 -3.83 -3.27
C VAL A 59 12.56 -4.46 -3.64
N LEU A 60 11.75 -3.76 -4.42
CA LEU A 60 10.49 -4.28 -4.97
C LEU A 60 10.72 -5.48 -5.88
N LEU A 61 11.63 -5.34 -6.84
CA LEU A 61 11.98 -6.41 -7.76
C LEU A 61 12.49 -7.60 -6.98
N ARG A 62 13.49 -7.43 -6.11
CA ARG A 62 14.02 -8.51 -5.28
C ARG A 62 12.94 -9.25 -4.50
N ARG A 63 12.02 -8.53 -3.85
CA ARG A 63 10.89 -9.14 -3.14
C ARG A 63 9.97 -9.93 -4.06
N LEU A 64 9.67 -9.41 -5.24
CA LEU A 64 8.86 -10.10 -6.22
C LEU A 64 9.60 -11.32 -6.79
N GLU A 65 10.91 -11.20 -7.05
CA GLU A 65 11.76 -12.31 -7.47
C GLU A 65 11.79 -13.44 -6.42
N GLU A 66 11.90 -13.09 -5.14
CA GLU A 66 11.81 -14.04 -4.02
C GLU A 66 10.43 -14.69 -3.90
N ASP A 67 9.36 -13.92 -4.13
CA ASP A 67 7.98 -14.42 -4.06
C ASP A 67 7.61 -15.32 -5.24
N TYR A 68 8.05 -14.96 -6.44
CA TYR A 68 7.73 -15.68 -7.67
C TYR A 68 8.76 -16.77 -8.01
N GLY A 69 9.98 -16.69 -7.47
CA GLY A 69 11.06 -17.65 -7.68
C GLY A 69 11.81 -17.49 -9.01
N PHE A 70 11.66 -16.36 -9.71
CA PHE A 70 12.36 -16.06 -10.96
C PHE A 70 12.58 -14.56 -11.11
N ALA A 71 13.53 -14.17 -11.97
CA ALA A 71 13.78 -12.77 -12.29
C ALA A 71 12.52 -12.13 -12.88
N VAL A 72 11.95 -11.13 -12.21
CA VAL A 72 10.74 -10.44 -12.67
C VAL A 72 11.10 -9.10 -13.30
N ARG A 73 10.33 -8.72 -14.30
CA ARG A 73 10.28 -7.37 -14.83
C ARG A 73 8.88 -6.81 -14.64
N LEU A 74 8.81 -5.51 -14.42
CA LEU A 74 7.55 -4.80 -14.23
C LEU A 74 7.27 -3.97 -15.46
N GLU A 75 6.04 -4.02 -15.94
CA GLU A 75 5.56 -3.25 -17.08
C GLU A 75 4.29 -2.54 -16.64
N TYR A 76 4.25 -1.22 -16.72
CA TYR A 76 3.07 -0.44 -16.36
C TYR A 76 2.42 0.12 -17.60
N ARG A 77 1.11 0.34 -17.54
CA ARG A 77 0.38 0.97 -18.64
C ARG A 77 0.19 2.45 -18.33
N ASP A 78 0.67 3.32 -19.20
CA ASP A 78 0.51 4.77 -19.04
C ASP A 78 -0.90 5.24 -19.47
N ALA A 79 -1.19 6.53 -19.32
CA ALA A 79 -2.45 7.16 -19.69
C ALA A 79 -2.75 7.03 -21.19
N ASP A 80 -1.72 7.04 -22.04
CA ASP A 80 -1.80 6.82 -23.48
C ASP A 80 -2.07 5.35 -23.85
N GLY A 81 -2.00 4.44 -22.87
CA GLY A 81 -2.22 3.02 -23.07
C GLY A 81 -0.97 2.25 -23.50
N ASP A 82 0.18 2.90 -23.56
CA ASP A 82 1.48 2.31 -23.80
C ASP A 82 1.96 1.48 -22.62
N SER A 83 2.56 0.33 -22.90
CA SER A 83 3.16 -0.53 -21.88
C SER A 83 4.63 -0.16 -21.75
N ILE A 84 4.96 0.54 -20.67
CA ILE A 84 6.31 1.03 -20.39
C ILE A 84 6.97 0.08 -19.40
N MET A 85 8.19 -0.33 -19.72
CA MET A 85 8.97 -1.19 -18.85
C MET A 85 9.55 -0.37 -17.69
N LEU A 86 9.19 -0.77 -16.47
CA LEU A 86 9.64 -0.17 -15.23
C LEU A 86 11.03 -0.76 -14.89
N ALA A 87 12.07 -0.19 -15.49
CA ALA A 87 13.45 -0.66 -15.40
C ALA A 87 14.32 0.21 -14.47
N SER A 88 13.90 1.45 -14.23
CA SER A 88 14.67 2.45 -13.48
C SER A 88 13.88 3.04 -12.31
N GLN A 89 14.62 3.55 -11.32
CA GLN A 89 14.01 4.28 -10.20
C GLN A 89 13.26 5.54 -10.69
N ASN A 90 13.71 6.16 -11.78
CA ASN A 90 13.03 7.29 -12.41
C ASN A 90 11.61 6.92 -12.83
N ASP A 91 11.43 5.78 -13.51
CA ASP A 91 10.11 5.32 -13.95
C ASP A 91 9.16 5.10 -12.76
N LEU A 92 9.68 4.53 -11.66
CA LEU A 92 8.91 4.37 -10.43
C LEU A 92 8.52 5.73 -9.83
N GLN A 93 9.43 6.70 -9.86
CA GLN A 93 9.20 8.04 -9.35
C GLN A 93 8.13 8.76 -10.16
N GLU A 94 8.22 8.74 -11.49
CA GLU A 94 7.22 9.34 -12.38
C GLU A 94 5.85 8.69 -12.21
N LEU A 95 5.80 7.36 -12.08
CA LEU A 95 4.56 6.65 -11.83
C LEU A 95 3.89 7.07 -10.52
N VAL A 96 4.68 7.19 -9.44
CA VAL A 96 4.20 7.64 -8.13
C VAL A 96 3.77 9.10 -8.19
N ASP A 97 4.59 9.99 -8.76
CA ASP A 97 4.30 11.41 -8.87
C ASP A 97 3.02 11.67 -9.66
N HIS A 98 2.88 11.04 -10.82
CA HIS A 98 1.68 11.07 -11.64
C HIS A 98 0.46 10.61 -10.83
N HIS A 99 0.50 9.42 -10.23
CA HIS A 99 -0.65 8.89 -9.49
C HIS A 99 -1.04 9.74 -8.27
N VAL A 100 -0.07 10.37 -7.62
CA VAL A 100 -0.28 11.27 -6.48
C VAL A 100 -0.91 12.57 -6.94
N ALA A 101 -0.43 13.14 -8.05
CA ALA A 101 -1.00 14.32 -8.67
C ALA A 101 -2.46 14.10 -9.11
N TYR A 102 -2.78 12.91 -9.65
CA TYR A 102 -4.14 12.55 -10.07
C TYR A 102 -5.02 11.97 -8.94
N GLY A 103 -4.51 11.87 -7.70
CA GLY A 103 -5.25 11.31 -6.55
C GLY A 103 -5.59 9.82 -6.66
N LYS A 104 -4.94 9.09 -7.57
CA LYS A 104 -5.15 7.65 -7.77
C LYS A 104 -4.14 6.86 -6.94
N ALA A 105 -4.57 6.32 -5.80
CA ALA A 105 -3.70 5.54 -4.92
C ALA A 105 -3.38 4.11 -5.42
N VAL A 106 -3.73 3.74 -6.65
CA VAL A 106 -3.54 2.38 -7.19
C VAL A 106 -3.04 2.44 -8.62
N ALA A 107 -1.92 1.77 -8.89
CA ALA A 107 -1.37 1.58 -10.23
C ALA A 107 -1.41 0.09 -10.60
N TYR A 108 -1.71 -0.22 -11.86
CA TYR A 108 -1.72 -1.59 -12.36
C TYR A 108 -0.43 -1.84 -13.13
N VAL A 109 0.29 -2.88 -12.74
CA VAL A 109 1.51 -3.29 -13.43
C VAL A 109 1.42 -4.77 -13.77
N ASN A 110 1.84 -5.10 -14.98
CA ASN A 110 2.02 -6.47 -15.41
C ASN A 110 3.42 -6.91 -14.98
N VAL A 111 3.47 -8.03 -14.28
CA VAL A 111 4.74 -8.72 -14.05
C VAL A 111 4.99 -9.56 -15.29
N VAL A 112 6.18 -9.44 -15.85
CA VAL A 112 6.65 -10.29 -16.95
C VAL A 112 7.89 -11.03 -16.47
N ARG A 113 8.06 -12.27 -16.93
CA ARG A 113 9.28 -13.02 -16.60
C ARG A 113 10.44 -12.35 -17.32
N GLN A 114 11.42 -11.87 -16.57
CA GLN A 114 12.68 -11.47 -17.16
C GLN A 114 13.38 -12.76 -17.56
N ALA A 115 13.39 -13.06 -18.86
CA ALA A 115 14.36 -14.00 -19.39
C ALA A 115 15.73 -13.43 -19.04
N VAL A 116 16.41 -14.05 -18.09
CA VAL A 116 17.86 -13.92 -18.03
C VAL A 116 18.32 -14.42 -19.39
N ALA A 117 18.77 -13.50 -20.24
CA ALA A 117 19.71 -13.89 -21.26
C ALA A 117 20.87 -14.49 -20.45
N ALA A 118 20.88 -15.81 -20.33
CA ALA A 118 22.08 -16.54 -20.04
C ALA A 118 23.00 -16.26 -21.22
N GLU A 119 23.63 -15.09 -21.22
CA GLU A 119 24.88 -14.90 -21.91
C GLU A 119 25.89 -15.73 -21.13
N GLU A 120 25.87 -17.01 -21.45
CA GLU A 120 27.07 -17.82 -21.57
C GLU A 120 28.12 -16.98 -22.29
N GLN A 121 29.11 -16.50 -21.54
CA GLN A 121 30.48 -16.42 -22.04
C GLN A 121 31.46 -16.39 -20.86
N ALA A 122 32.14 -17.53 -20.76
CA ALA A 122 33.29 -17.84 -19.93
C ALA A 122 34.53 -17.02 -20.30
#